data_AF-A0A292R8W6-F1
#
_entry.id   AF-A0A292R8W6-F1
#
_cell.length_a   1.000
_cell.length_b   1.000
_cell.length_c   1.000
_cell.angle_alpha   90.00
_cell.angle_beta   90.00
_cell.angle_gamma   90.00
#
_symmetry.space_group_name_H-M   'P 1'
#
loop_
_entity.id
_entity.type
_entity.pdbx_description
1 polymer ?
#
loop_
_entity_poly.entity_id
_entity_poly.type
_entity_poly.pdbx_seq_one_letter_code
_entity_poly.pdbx_strand_id
1 'polypeptide(L)'
;MNKLHLLKQAESLYCIENLTPDIIAEKLNISRRTIFNWKKKYKWDNHIVKIKDFSNQFAVDVYNVGTKLLTKLNDDIDNNRIFNKHEICALENIIKIIYKEDKGQAKNLDNISHKKKFVKFLTPDIIEEINREILGWNGAY
;
A
#
# COMPACT_ATOMS: atom_id res chain seq x y z
N MET A 1 -27.08 -23.85 24.58
CA MET A 1 -26.96 -24.18 23.14
C MET A 1 -25.50 -24.23 22.74
N ASN A 2 -25.11 -25.23 21.94
CA ASN A 2 -23.73 -25.40 21.49
C ASN A 2 -23.43 -24.42 20.34
N LYS A 3 -22.51 -23.48 20.57
CA LYS A 3 -22.13 -22.46 19.58
C LYS A 3 -20.97 -22.89 18.67
N LEU A 4 -20.57 -24.18 18.69
CA LEU A 4 -19.45 -24.69 17.89
C LEU A 4 -19.59 -24.46 16.37
N HIS A 5 -20.81 -24.31 15.84
CA HIS A 5 -21.01 -23.96 14.43
C HIS A 5 -20.36 -22.62 14.04
N LEU A 6 -20.17 -21.70 15.00
CA LEU A 6 -19.51 -20.41 14.81
C LEU A 6 -17.98 -20.49 14.90
N LEU A 7 -17.41 -21.64 15.31
CA LEU A 7 -15.98 -21.78 15.56
C LEU A 7 -15.14 -21.41 14.34
N LYS A 8 -15.49 -21.98 13.16
CA LYS A 8 -14.75 -21.74 11.91
C LYS A 8 -14.84 -20.29 11.45
N GLN A 9 -16.00 -19.66 11.63
CA GLN A 9 -16.18 -18.25 11.30
C GLN A 9 -15.36 -17.37 12.24
N ALA A 10 -15.38 -17.64 13.55
CA ALA A 10 -14.59 -16.93 14.54
C ALA A 10 -13.08 -17.07 14.29
N GLU A 11 -12.63 -18.27 13.89
CA GLU A 11 -11.24 -18.52 13.52
C GLU A 11 -10.84 -17.69 12.29
N SER A 12 -11.66 -17.66 11.25
CA SER A 12 -11.40 -16.83 10.06
C SER A 12 -11.27 -15.34 10.40
N LEU A 13 -12.18 -14.82 11.24
CA LEU A 13 -12.16 -13.43 11.68
C LEU A 13 -10.89 -13.10 12.49
N TYR A 14 -10.37 -14.06 13.26
CA TYR A 14 -9.15 -13.89 14.01
C TYR A 14 -7.89 -14.03 13.14
N CYS A 15 -7.79 -15.12 12.39
CA CYS A 15 -6.58 -15.53 11.69
C CYS A 15 -6.36 -14.81 10.35
N ILE A 16 -7.45 -14.45 9.66
CA ILE A 16 -7.41 -13.86 8.30
C ILE A 16 -7.74 -12.37 8.36
N GLU A 17 -8.81 -11.98 9.06
CA GLU A 17 -9.18 -10.56 9.18
C GLU A 17 -8.42 -9.84 10.31
N ASN A 18 -7.64 -10.56 11.12
CA ASN A 18 -6.83 -10.03 12.22
C ASN A 18 -7.64 -9.18 13.22
N LEU A 19 -8.90 -9.55 13.47
CA LEU A 19 -9.78 -8.86 14.40
C LEU A 19 -9.49 -9.26 15.85
N THR A 20 -9.74 -8.34 16.79
CA THR A 20 -9.59 -8.64 18.21
C THR A 20 -10.71 -9.55 18.72
N PRO A 21 -10.47 -10.36 19.77
CA PRO A 21 -11.51 -11.19 20.37
C PRO A 21 -12.77 -10.44 20.81
N ASP A 22 -12.66 -9.14 21.12
CA ASP A 22 -13.79 -8.27 21.46
C ASP A 22 -14.72 -8.03 20.29
N ILE A 23 -14.14 -7.59 19.16
CA ILE A 23 -14.89 -7.32 17.93
C ILE A 23 -15.56 -8.60 17.43
N ILE A 24 -14.85 -9.74 17.51
CA ILE A 24 -15.40 -11.03 17.10
C ILE A 24 -16.56 -11.45 18.01
N ALA A 25 -16.43 -11.26 19.32
CA ALA A 25 -17.47 -11.58 20.29
C ALA A 25 -18.75 -10.78 20.04
N GLU A 26 -18.60 -9.48 19.77
CA GLU A 26 -19.71 -8.59 19.39
C GLU A 26 -20.36 -9.03 18.07
N LYS A 27 -19.56 -9.21 17.01
CA LYS A 27 -20.01 -9.56 15.66
C LYS A 27 -20.76 -10.90 15.60
N LEU A 28 -20.35 -11.87 16.42
CA LEU A 28 -20.96 -13.21 16.48
C LEU A 28 -22.00 -13.35 17.60
N ASN A 29 -22.23 -12.30 18.39
CA ASN A 29 -23.10 -12.31 19.56
C ASN A 29 -22.80 -13.49 20.52
N ILE A 30 -21.52 -13.65 20.85
CA ILE A 30 -21.03 -14.67 21.78
C ILE A 30 -20.13 -14.06 22.85
N SER A 31 -19.92 -14.78 23.95
CA SER A 31 -19.07 -14.26 25.02
C SER A 31 -17.61 -14.15 24.57
N ARG A 32 -16.94 -13.07 24.96
CA ARG A 32 -15.49 -12.90 24.80
C ARG A 32 -14.71 -14.13 25.33
N ARG A 33 -15.13 -14.67 26.48
CA ARG A 33 -14.53 -15.88 27.08
C ARG A 33 -14.58 -17.09 26.14
N THR A 34 -15.66 -17.25 25.36
CA THR A 34 -15.77 -18.31 24.36
C THR A 34 -14.70 -18.18 23.28
N ILE A 35 -14.48 -16.95 22.76
CA ILE A 35 -13.44 -16.68 21.77
C ILE A 35 -12.04 -16.98 22.34
N PHE A 36 -11.74 -16.52 23.56
CA PHE A 36 -10.45 -16.82 24.20
C PHE A 36 -10.23 -18.32 24.41
N ASN A 37 -11.27 -19.06 24.82
CA ASN A 37 -11.18 -20.50 25.00
C ASN A 37 -10.91 -21.22 23.67
N TRP A 38 -11.58 -20.83 22.60
CA TRP A 38 -11.33 -21.39 21.26
C TRP A 38 -9.94 -21.04 20.76
N LYS A 39 -9.56 -19.76 20.83
CA LYS A 39 -8.22 -19.28 20.49
C LYS A 39 -7.13 -20.12 21.17
N LYS A 40 -7.24 -20.33 22.48
CA LYS A 40 -6.29 -21.14 23.27
C LYS A 40 -6.34 -22.62 22.91
N LYS A 41 -7.53 -23.21 22.81
CA LYS A 41 -7.73 -24.65 22.54
C LYS A 41 -7.22 -25.05 21.16
N TYR A 42 -7.47 -24.22 20.15
CA TYR A 42 -7.15 -24.49 18.75
C TYR A 42 -5.89 -23.76 18.26
N LYS A 43 -5.13 -23.12 19.17
CA LYS A 43 -3.85 -22.45 18.89
C LYS A 43 -3.92 -21.48 17.71
N TRP A 44 -4.97 -20.66 17.65
CA TRP A 44 -5.21 -19.76 16.51
C TRP A 44 -4.06 -18.78 16.23
N ASP A 45 -3.23 -18.45 17.23
CA ASP A 45 -2.04 -17.63 17.03
C ASP A 45 -1.06 -18.23 15.98
N ASN A 46 -1.06 -19.55 15.80
CA ASN A 46 -0.24 -20.22 14.77
C ASN A 46 -0.87 -20.15 13.37
N HIS A 47 -2.16 -19.85 13.29
CA HIS A 47 -2.92 -19.82 12.04
C HIS A 47 -3.05 -18.39 11.50
N ILE A 48 -2.54 -17.39 12.22
CA ILE A 48 -2.55 -16.00 11.77
C ILE A 48 -1.80 -15.94 10.44
N VAL A 49 -2.56 -15.72 9.38
CA VAL A 49 -1.99 -15.32 8.10
C VAL A 49 -1.41 -13.96 8.35
N LYS A 50 -0.08 -13.86 8.34
CA LYS A 50 0.58 -12.56 8.41
C LYS A 50 0.20 -11.82 7.14
N ILE A 51 -0.91 -11.07 7.18
CA ILE A 51 -1.38 -10.25 6.06
C ILE A 51 -0.25 -9.32 5.60
N LYS A 52 0.65 -8.93 6.52
CA LYS A 52 1.89 -8.22 6.20
C LYS A 52 2.79 -9.01 5.23
N ASP A 53 2.98 -10.30 5.45
CA ASP A 53 3.79 -11.16 4.57
C ASP A 53 3.10 -11.33 3.21
N PHE A 54 1.77 -11.48 3.19
CA PHE A 54 1.01 -11.54 1.93
C PHE A 54 1.04 -10.21 1.16
N SER A 55 0.84 -9.08 1.83
CA SER A 55 0.89 -7.75 1.20
C SER A 55 2.28 -7.45 0.64
N ASN A 56 3.33 -7.81 1.38
CA ASN A 56 4.71 -7.64 0.93
C ASN A 56 5.00 -8.56 -0.27
N GLN A 57 4.59 -9.83 -0.20
CA GLN A 57 4.77 -10.78 -1.30
C GLN A 57 3.98 -10.37 -2.54
N PHE A 58 2.74 -9.93 -2.37
CA PHE A 58 1.90 -9.41 -3.45
C PHE A 58 2.52 -8.18 -4.11
N ALA A 59 3.04 -7.23 -3.32
CA ALA A 59 3.74 -6.08 -3.86
C ALA A 59 4.96 -6.51 -4.69
N VAL A 60 5.81 -7.41 -4.17
CA VAL A 60 6.97 -7.97 -4.88
C VAL A 60 6.54 -8.61 -6.20
N ASP A 61 5.47 -9.40 -6.20
CA ASP A 61 4.96 -10.06 -7.40
C ASP A 61 4.45 -9.06 -8.44
N VAL A 62 3.74 -8.00 -8.02
CA VAL A 62 3.29 -6.91 -8.90
C VAL A 62 4.47 -6.17 -9.51
N TYR A 63 5.51 -5.85 -8.72
CA TYR A 63 6.74 -5.25 -9.23
C TYR A 63 7.41 -6.15 -10.26
N ASN A 64 7.54 -7.45 -9.98
CA ASN A 64 8.14 -8.42 -10.90
C ASN A 64 7.40 -8.51 -12.23
N VAL A 65 6.06 -8.51 -12.20
CA VAL A 65 5.23 -8.51 -13.41
C VAL A 65 5.43 -7.21 -14.19
N GLY A 66 5.42 -6.06 -13.50
CA GLY A 66 5.68 -4.75 -14.11
C GLY A 66 7.03 -4.68 -14.80
N THR A 67 8.10 -5.14 -14.15
CA THR A 67 9.45 -5.18 -14.71
C THR A 67 9.52 -6.03 -15.96
N LYS A 68 8.95 -7.26 -15.94
CA LYS A 68 8.93 -8.13 -17.11
C LYS A 68 8.18 -7.52 -18.29
N LEU A 69 7.05 -6.86 -18.02
CA LEU A 69 6.25 -6.20 -19.04
C LEU A 69 6.99 -5.00 -19.65
N LEU A 70 7.66 -4.20 -18.81
CA LEU A 70 8.48 -3.08 -19.26
C LEU A 70 9.67 -3.55 -20.10
N THR A 71 10.39 -4.59 -19.67
CA THR A 71 11.49 -5.17 -20.46
C THR A 71 11.01 -5.62 -21.83
N LYS A 72 9.90 -6.35 -21.88
CA LYS A 72 9.31 -6.77 -23.17
C LYS A 72 8.99 -5.57 -24.06
N LEU A 73 8.36 -4.53 -23.51
CA LEU A 73 8.01 -3.33 -24.27
C LEU A 73 9.25 -2.58 -24.78
N ASN A 74 10.34 -2.53 -23.99
CA ASN A 74 11.61 -1.96 -24.44
C ASN A 74 12.22 -2.79 -25.57
N ASP A 75 12.20 -4.12 -25.47
CA ASP A 75 12.67 -4.99 -26.56
C ASP A 75 11.83 -4.78 -27.83
N ASP A 76 10.51 -4.62 -27.69
CA ASP A 76 9.63 -4.36 -28.82
C ASP A 76 9.90 -2.98 -29.46
N ILE A 77 10.30 -1.96 -28.68
CA ILE A 77 10.78 -0.66 -29.18
C ILE A 77 12.05 -0.83 -30.00
N ASP A 78 13.06 -1.47 -29.42
CA ASP A 78 14.39 -1.60 -30.01
C ASP A 78 14.34 -2.41 -31.33
N ASN A 79 13.34 -3.30 -31.45
CA ASN A 79 13.11 -4.11 -32.64
C ASN A 79 12.04 -3.55 -33.59
N ASN A 80 11.59 -2.29 -33.42
CA ASN A 80 10.55 -1.64 -34.23
C ASN A 80 9.24 -2.45 -34.36
N ARG A 81 8.86 -3.20 -33.33
CA ARG A 81 7.61 -3.98 -33.31
C ARG A 81 6.43 -3.09 -32.94
N ILE A 82 5.26 -3.42 -33.49
CA ILE A 82 4.02 -2.70 -33.18
C ILE A 82 3.56 -3.07 -31.77
N PHE A 83 3.36 -2.06 -30.93
CA PHE A 83 2.89 -2.27 -29.57
C PHE A 83 1.46 -2.80 -29.51
N ASN A 84 1.23 -3.73 -28.58
CA ASN A 84 -0.12 -4.07 -28.19
C ASN A 84 -0.66 -3.02 -27.21
N LYS A 85 -1.76 -2.36 -27.59
CA LYS A 85 -2.47 -1.38 -26.74
C LYS A 85 -2.78 -1.92 -25.35
N HIS A 86 -3.11 -3.20 -25.23
CA HIS A 86 -3.43 -3.83 -23.94
C HIS A 86 -2.22 -3.92 -23.01
N GLU A 87 -1.01 -4.08 -23.56
CA GLU A 87 0.24 -4.15 -22.78
C GLU A 87 0.60 -2.79 -22.22
N ILE A 88 0.44 -1.72 -23.02
CA ILE A 88 0.63 -0.34 -22.57
C ILE A 88 -0.36 -0.01 -21.44
N CYS A 89 -1.64 -0.33 -21.63
CA CYS A 89 -2.65 -0.10 -20.58
C CYS A 89 -2.40 -0.93 -19.32
N ALA A 90 -1.93 -2.17 -19.45
CA ALA A 90 -1.57 -2.99 -18.31
C ALA A 90 -0.41 -2.38 -17.51
N LEU A 91 0.65 -1.93 -18.20
CA LEU A 91 1.78 -1.26 -17.57
C LEU A 91 1.36 0.04 -16.86
N GLU A 92 0.52 0.86 -17.52
CA GLU A 92 -0.03 2.09 -16.93
C GLU A 92 -0.76 1.81 -15.61
N ASN A 93 -1.59 0.76 -15.57
CA ASN A 93 -2.34 0.38 -14.38
C ASN A 93 -1.43 -0.15 -13.27
N ILE A 94 -0.41 -0.94 -13.60
CA ILE A 94 0.59 -1.41 -12.63
C ILE A 94 1.33 -0.22 -12.01
N ILE A 95 1.76 0.75 -12.82
CA ILE A 95 2.40 1.98 -12.34
C ILE A 95 1.47 2.77 -11.41
N LYS A 96 0.17 2.89 -11.76
CA LYS A 96 -0.82 3.55 -10.89
C LYS A 96 -1.00 2.84 -9.55
N ILE A 97 -0.99 1.51 -9.54
CA ILE A 97 -1.10 0.71 -8.30
C ILE A 97 0.12 0.98 -7.41
N ILE A 98 1.33 0.87 -7.98
CA ILE A 98 2.60 1.13 -7.29
C ILE A 98 2.64 2.54 -6.70
N TYR A 99 2.29 3.56 -7.50
CA TYR A 99 2.32 4.96 -7.07
C TYR A 99 1.31 5.27 -5.95
N LYS A 100 0.14 4.62 -5.98
CA LYS A 100 -0.87 4.76 -4.91
C LYS A 100 -0.40 4.12 -3.61
N GLU A 101 0.25 2.95 -3.68
CA GLU A 101 0.82 2.28 -2.52
C GLU A 101 1.88 3.17 -1.84
N ASP A 102 2.80 3.73 -2.61
CA ASP A 102 3.88 4.58 -2.11
C ASP A 102 3.35 5.88 -1.42
N LYS A 103 2.32 6.51 -2.01
CA LYS A 103 1.62 7.65 -1.37
C LYS A 103 0.78 7.26 -0.15
N GLY A 104 0.21 6.05 -0.13
CA GLY A 104 -0.54 5.54 1.01
C GLY A 104 0.36 5.28 2.22
N GLN A 105 1.60 4.83 1.99
CA GLN A 105 2.61 4.65 3.03
C GLN A 105 3.18 5.99 3.53
N ALA A 106 3.38 6.97 2.65
CA ALA A 106 3.80 8.32 3.04
C ALA A 106 2.82 8.98 4.05
N LYS A 107 1.50 8.83 3.85
CA LYS A 107 0.48 9.35 4.78
C LYS A 107 0.48 8.68 6.15
N ASN A 108 0.96 7.43 6.27
CA ASN A 108 1.08 6.74 7.55
C ASN A 108 2.35 7.12 8.33
N LEU A 109 3.38 7.61 7.63
CA LEU A 109 4.60 8.17 8.24
C LEU A 109 4.40 9.58 8.82
N ASP A 110 3.40 10.32 8.34
CA ASP A 110 3.07 11.67 8.83
C ASP A 110 2.58 11.71 10.30
N ASN A 111 2.23 10.56 10.89
CA ASN A 111 1.91 10.45 12.31
C ASN A 111 3.13 10.28 13.22
N ILE A 112 4.36 10.21 12.67
CA ILE A 112 5.61 10.16 13.44
C ILE A 112 6.56 11.25 12.94
N SER A 113 6.13 12.52 12.94
CA SER A 113 7.05 13.65 13.05
C SER A 113 6.32 14.95 13.36
N HIS A 114 6.07 15.19 14.65
CA HIS A 114 5.96 16.57 15.12
C HIS A 114 7.34 17.25 15.00
N LYS A 115 7.65 17.78 13.82
CA LYS A 115 8.48 18.98 13.63
C LYS A 115 8.23 19.53 12.21
N LYS A 116 7.18 20.35 12.09
CA LYS A 116 7.05 21.33 11.00
C LYS A 116 8.33 22.18 10.96
N LYS A 117 9.26 21.86 10.06
CA LYS A 117 10.06 22.88 9.39
C LYS A 117 9.40 23.11 8.05
N PHE A 118 8.56 24.14 7.98
CA PHE A 118 8.21 24.74 6.70
C PHE A 118 9.54 25.13 6.03
N VAL A 119 9.95 24.36 5.03
CA VAL A 119 10.99 24.79 4.09
C VAL A 119 10.38 25.97 3.34
N LYS A 120 10.93 27.16 3.53
CA LYS A 120 10.58 28.37 2.78
C LYS A 120 10.93 28.13 1.31
N PHE A 121 10.04 27.49 0.57
CA PHE A 121 10.17 27.38 -0.88
C PHE A 121 9.84 28.74 -1.49
N LEU A 122 10.81 29.25 -2.27
CA LEU A 122 10.73 30.41 -3.14
C LEU A 122 10.24 31.70 -2.44
N THR A 123 11.12 32.26 -1.61
CA THR A 123 10.94 33.65 -1.17
C THR A 123 11.15 34.60 -2.35
N PRO A 124 10.52 35.78 -2.37
CA PRO A 124 10.64 36.74 -3.48
C PRO A 124 12.09 37.02 -3.87
N ASP A 125 12.98 37.15 -2.88
CA ASP A 125 14.41 37.38 -3.09
C ASP A 125 15.09 36.25 -3.90
N ILE A 126 14.73 35.00 -3.63
CA ILE A 126 15.27 33.82 -4.34
C ILE A 126 14.74 33.80 -5.79
N ILE A 127 13.49 34.20 -5.99
CA ILE A 127 12.90 34.28 -7.33
C ILE A 127 13.60 35.39 -8.14
N GLU A 128 13.89 36.53 -7.51
CA GLU A 128 14.59 37.64 -8.14
C GLU A 128 16.04 37.27 -8.51
N GLU A 129 16.74 36.54 -7.64
CA GLU A 129 18.08 36.01 -7.90
C GLU A 129 18.08 35.01 -9.08
N ILE A 130 17.12 34.08 -9.12
CA ILE A 130 16.97 33.15 -10.25
C ILE A 130 16.68 33.91 -11.55
N ASN A 131 15.78 34.90 -11.51
CA ASN A 131 15.44 35.70 -12.69
C ASN A 131 16.66 36.47 -13.21
N ARG A 132 17.44 37.08 -12.32
CA ARG A 132 18.60 37.90 -12.70
C ARG A 132 19.79 37.06 -13.17
N GLU A 133 20.12 35.99 -12.44
CA GLU A 133 21.38 35.26 -12.63
C GLU A 133 21.26 34.05 -13.55
N ILE A 134 20.08 33.42 -13.61
CA ILE A 134 19.88 32.22 -14.44
C ILE A 134 19.13 32.57 -15.72
N LEU A 135 18.06 33.35 -15.61
CA LEU A 135 17.19 33.66 -16.75
C LEU A 135 17.58 34.96 -17.47
N GLY A 136 18.48 35.77 -16.91
CA GLY A 136 18.90 37.05 -17.46
C GLY A 136 17.76 38.07 -17.60
N TRP A 137 16.66 37.87 -16.88
CA TRP A 137 15.46 38.70 -16.95
C TRP A 137 15.55 39.83 -15.93
N ASN A 138 15.57 41.06 -16.42
CA ASN A 138 15.72 42.30 -15.65
C ASN A 138 14.41 43.10 -15.54
N GLY A 139 13.26 42.46 -15.82
CA GLY A 139 11.93 43.02 -15.55
C GLY A 139 11.52 44.24 -16.39
N ALA A 140 12.23 44.55 -17.47
CA ALA A 140 11.88 45.63 -18.38
C ALA A 140 11.08 45.10 -19.58
N TYR A 141 9.91 45.70 -19.85
CA TYR A 141 9.26 45.70 -21.15
C TYR A 141 9.60 47.00 -21.88
#